data_AF-A0A5E4L5Y5-F1
#
_entry.id   AF-A0A5E4L5Y5-F1
#
_cell.length_a   1.000
_cell.length_b   1.000
_cell.length_c   1.000
_cell.angle_alpha   90.00
_cell.angle_beta   90.00
_cell.angle_gamma   90.00
#
_symmetry.space_group_name_H-M   'P 1'
#
loop_
_entity.id
_entity.type
_entity.pdbx_description
1 polymer ?
#
loop_
_entity_poly.entity_id
_entity_poly.type
_entity_poly.pdbx_seq_one_letter_code
_entity_poly.pdbx_strand_id
1 'polypeptide(L)'
;MLCLHFYKLMDFKTISIAPPNPPWKELKTPPKPEGYLSYYYSDDISPLPVRWVTKPGDNKSDPNLETSTYGLFSTCSPNMRRGVVKSSIPYLFFITNRNGIRVLTGYYYIQWYAEGAFRGGWDFCIAAKEKRFINPPISLEEIDRRFGSTLSGYFRTFKKIPHEICLELKAFLDSQKDFTSAYLEEIDRLERFNLRYGEYRYIGWKQKDKFSWEYARDYLNRHFQDSSLQAAPKRAKNSNPENKWICSACNNTFINKSLLRRCPDCGELATLQPVNNDGAGGDL
;
A
#
# COMPACT_ATOMS: atom_id res chain seq x y z
N MET A 1 3.30 -22.50 49.77
CA MET A 1 4.16 -22.00 48.67
C MET A 1 3.54 -22.48 47.35
N LEU A 2 2.58 -21.73 46.81
CA LEU A 2 1.86 -22.06 45.58
C LEU A 2 1.78 -20.78 44.75
N CYS A 3 2.65 -20.67 43.75
CA CYS A 3 2.54 -19.64 42.71
C CYS A 3 2.72 -20.35 41.35
N LEU A 4 1.69 -21.08 40.95
CA LEU A 4 1.60 -21.75 39.66
C LEU A 4 0.81 -20.85 38.70
N HIS A 5 1.57 -20.19 37.82
CA HIS A 5 1.29 -19.95 36.41
C HIS A 5 -0.17 -20.07 35.96
N PHE A 6 -0.91 -18.98 36.06
CA PHE A 6 -2.16 -18.74 35.31
C PHE A 6 -1.89 -17.80 34.14
N TYR A 7 -1.10 -18.24 33.15
CA TYR A 7 -1.25 -17.68 31.80
C TYR A 7 -2.33 -18.49 31.11
N LYS A 8 -3.58 -18.05 31.31
CA LYS A 8 -4.73 -18.44 30.49
C LYS A 8 -4.33 -18.30 29.02
N LEU A 9 -4.50 -19.40 28.28
CA LEU A 9 -4.68 -19.42 26.83
C LEU A 9 -5.74 -18.39 26.46
N MET A 10 -5.33 -17.15 26.19
CA MET A 10 -6.18 -16.22 25.47
C MET A 10 -6.20 -16.67 24.02
N ASP A 11 -7.40 -16.95 23.55
CA ASP A 11 -7.70 -17.27 22.17
C ASP A 11 -7.38 -16.03 21.31
N PHE A 12 -6.13 -15.93 20.83
CA PHE A 12 -5.58 -14.81 20.05
C PHE A 12 -6.35 -14.53 18.74
N LYS A 13 -7.36 -15.33 18.41
CA LYS A 13 -8.25 -15.14 17.26
C LYS A 13 -9.26 -14.00 17.41
N THR A 14 -9.41 -13.39 18.59
CA THR A 14 -10.49 -12.41 18.85
C THR A 14 -10.06 -10.94 18.92
N ILE A 15 -8.76 -10.63 19.05
CA ILE A 15 -8.31 -9.22 19.11
C ILE A 15 -8.08 -8.71 17.68
N SER A 16 -8.76 -7.60 17.34
CA SER A 16 -8.58 -6.90 16.08
C SER A 16 -7.14 -6.37 15.95
N ILE A 17 -6.52 -6.59 14.79
CA ILE A 17 -5.18 -6.07 14.48
C ILE A 17 -5.23 -4.70 13.76
N ALA A 18 -6.43 -4.14 13.58
CA ALA A 18 -6.60 -2.79 13.07
C ALA A 18 -6.13 -1.75 14.10
N PRO A 19 -5.65 -0.57 13.67
CA PRO A 19 -5.37 0.52 14.59
C PRO A 19 -6.61 0.86 15.43
N PRO A 20 -6.43 1.29 16.70
CA PRO A 20 -5.16 1.63 17.35
C PRO A 20 -4.45 0.45 18.03
N ASN A 21 -4.84 -0.80 17.78
CA ASN A 21 -4.26 -1.96 18.45
C ASN A 21 -2.81 -2.23 17.99
N PRO A 22 -1.95 -2.86 18.81
CA PRO A 22 -0.62 -3.27 18.38
C PRO A 22 -0.65 -4.10 17.08
N PRO A 23 0.37 -3.98 16.20
CA PRO A 23 1.65 -3.27 16.38
C PRO A 23 1.60 -1.77 16.00
N TRP A 24 0.42 -1.21 15.75
CA TRP A 24 0.28 0.17 15.30
C TRP A 24 0.73 1.17 16.37
N LYS A 25 1.53 2.14 15.95
CA LYS A 25 1.99 3.27 16.74
C LYS A 25 1.31 4.53 16.23
N GLU A 26 0.92 5.41 17.13
CA GLU A 26 0.33 6.69 16.78
C GLU A 26 1.37 7.63 16.15
N LEU A 27 0.98 8.28 15.06
CA LEU A 27 1.70 9.35 14.40
C LEU A 27 1.33 10.68 15.04
N LYS A 28 2.29 11.32 15.72
CA LYS A 28 2.06 12.62 16.35
C LYS A 28 1.96 13.71 15.28
N THR A 29 0.81 14.35 15.15
CA THR A 29 0.60 15.43 14.17
C THR A 29 1.27 16.71 14.64
N PRO A 30 2.16 17.34 13.83
CA PRO A 30 2.81 18.59 14.18
C PRO A 30 1.83 19.77 14.05
N PRO A 31 2.14 20.96 14.63
CA PRO A 31 1.28 22.14 14.51
C PRO A 31 1.10 22.66 13.07
N LYS A 32 2.12 22.50 12.22
CA LYS A 32 2.10 22.85 10.80
C LYS A 32 2.26 21.57 9.95
N PRO A 33 1.22 20.74 9.83
CA PRO A 33 1.29 19.49 9.10
C PRO A 33 1.47 19.73 7.60
N GLU A 34 2.55 19.19 7.05
CA GLU A 34 2.77 19.07 5.61
C GLU A 34 2.07 17.81 5.04
N GLY A 35 2.24 17.56 3.75
CA GLY A 35 1.61 16.43 3.07
C GLY A 35 2.44 15.85 1.92
N TYR A 36 1.95 14.75 1.36
CA TYR A 36 2.41 14.22 0.08
C TYR A 36 1.25 14.12 -0.90
N LEU A 37 1.53 14.48 -2.15
CA LEU A 37 0.85 13.96 -3.32
C LEU A 37 1.41 12.57 -3.64
N SER A 38 0.54 11.58 -3.82
CA SER A 38 0.92 10.19 -4.12
C SER A 38 0.25 9.72 -5.39
N TYR A 39 1.06 9.35 -6.37
CA TYR A 39 0.59 8.84 -7.64
C TYR A 39 0.31 7.34 -7.56
N TYR A 40 -0.88 6.93 -7.99
CA TYR A 40 -1.24 5.53 -8.20
C TYR A 40 -1.76 5.32 -9.63
N TYR A 41 -1.65 4.11 -10.13
CA TYR A 41 -2.22 3.76 -11.44
C TYR A 41 -3.68 3.40 -11.29
N SER A 42 -4.53 3.98 -12.13
CA SER A 42 -5.95 3.67 -12.15
C SER A 42 -6.26 2.50 -13.08
N ASP A 43 -7.38 1.84 -12.84
CA ASP A 43 -7.87 0.76 -13.68
C ASP A 43 -8.54 1.31 -14.96
N ASP A 44 -8.11 0.81 -16.11
CA ASP A 44 -8.55 1.30 -17.42
C ASP A 44 -10.00 0.95 -17.74
N ILE A 45 -10.53 -0.15 -17.19
CA ILE A 45 -11.91 -0.59 -17.45
C ILE A 45 -12.91 -0.09 -16.40
N SER A 46 -12.44 0.72 -15.45
CA SER A 46 -13.26 1.25 -14.36
C SER A 46 -13.83 2.63 -14.69
N PRO A 47 -15.13 2.87 -14.43
CA PRO A 47 -15.72 4.21 -14.53
C PRO A 47 -15.21 5.16 -13.44
N LEU A 48 -14.73 4.63 -12.31
CA LEU A 48 -14.10 5.40 -11.22
C LEU A 48 -12.57 5.27 -11.29
N PRO A 49 -11.80 6.25 -10.80
CA PRO A 49 -10.34 6.16 -10.79
C PRO A 49 -9.85 5.28 -9.61
N VAL A 50 -10.32 4.04 -9.50
CA VAL A 50 -9.81 3.09 -8.51
C VAL A 50 -8.44 2.56 -8.94
N ARG A 51 -7.65 2.03 -8.01
CA ARG A 51 -6.34 1.43 -8.31
C ARG A 51 -6.46 0.30 -9.35
N TRP A 52 -5.38 0.02 -10.07
CA TRP A 52 -5.36 -0.98 -11.15
C TRP A 52 -5.53 -2.43 -10.65
N VAL A 53 -6.77 -2.86 -10.45
CA VAL A 53 -7.12 -4.20 -9.94
C VAL A 53 -7.01 -5.27 -11.02
N THR A 54 -7.26 -4.95 -12.29
CA THR A 54 -7.44 -5.94 -13.36
C THR A 54 -6.20 -6.24 -14.19
N LYS A 55 -5.04 -5.65 -13.86
CA LYS A 55 -3.80 -5.83 -14.63
C LYS A 55 -3.04 -7.09 -14.22
N PRO A 56 -3.06 -8.18 -15.00
CA PRO A 56 -2.38 -9.42 -14.61
C PRO A 56 -0.87 -9.20 -14.46
N GLY A 57 -0.28 -9.74 -13.40
CA GLY A 57 1.16 -9.58 -13.12
C GLY A 57 1.59 -8.15 -12.75
N ASP A 58 0.66 -7.21 -12.57
CA ASP A 58 0.96 -5.85 -12.09
C ASP A 58 -0.24 -5.26 -11.31
N ASN A 59 -1.07 -6.13 -10.74
CA ASN A 59 -2.22 -5.75 -9.92
C ASN A 59 -1.74 -4.82 -8.79
N LYS A 60 -2.53 -3.81 -8.42
CA LYS A 60 -2.17 -2.85 -7.36
C LYS A 60 -3.02 -3.06 -6.11
N SER A 61 -2.38 -3.02 -4.95
CA SER A 61 -3.05 -3.06 -3.65
C SER A 61 -3.18 -1.68 -3.00
N ASP A 62 -2.33 -0.72 -3.39
CA ASP A 62 -2.34 0.65 -2.87
C ASP A 62 -2.95 1.65 -3.88
N PRO A 63 -3.66 2.69 -3.40
CA PRO A 63 -4.12 2.86 -2.03
C PRO A 63 -5.07 1.73 -1.62
N ASN A 64 -4.87 1.14 -0.44
CA ASN A 64 -5.71 0.04 0.03
C ASN A 64 -6.90 0.60 0.81
N LEU A 65 -8.03 0.79 0.11
CA LEU A 65 -9.22 1.40 0.69
C LEU A 65 -9.89 0.46 1.70
N GLU A 66 -9.80 -0.85 1.51
CA GLU A 66 -10.49 -1.86 2.34
C GLU A 66 -10.02 -1.83 3.79
N THR A 67 -8.72 -1.62 4.00
CA THR A 67 -8.10 -1.49 5.32
C THR A 67 -7.68 -0.06 5.66
N SER A 68 -7.95 0.91 4.77
CA SER A 68 -7.47 2.29 4.90
C SER A 68 -5.95 2.38 5.10
N THR A 69 -5.18 1.50 4.44
CA THR A 69 -3.72 1.44 4.59
C THR A 69 -2.98 1.79 3.30
N TYR A 70 -1.71 2.14 3.45
CA TYR A 70 -0.78 2.31 2.35
C TYR A 70 0.53 1.60 2.68
N GLY A 71 0.95 0.69 1.80
CA GLY A 71 2.20 -0.06 1.95
C GLY A 71 2.13 -1.31 2.81
N LEU A 72 0.95 -1.65 3.34
CA LEU A 72 0.75 -2.87 4.13
C LEU A 72 0.92 -4.11 3.26
N PHE A 73 0.24 -4.15 2.11
CA PHE A 73 0.28 -5.28 1.17
C PHE A 73 1.30 -5.07 0.04
N SER A 74 1.80 -3.83 -0.14
CA SER A 74 2.64 -3.43 -1.27
C SER A 74 4.03 -2.95 -0.83
N THR A 75 4.98 -3.02 -1.76
CA THR A 75 6.34 -2.47 -1.66
C THR A 75 6.46 -1.04 -2.19
N CYS A 76 5.38 -0.38 -2.61
CA CYS A 76 5.42 0.88 -3.37
C CYS A 76 5.85 2.09 -2.52
N SER A 77 6.71 2.98 -3.02
CA SER A 77 7.04 4.26 -2.34
C SER A 77 7.53 4.14 -0.88
N PRO A 78 8.49 3.25 -0.53
CA PRO A 78 8.98 3.11 0.85
C PRO A 78 9.62 4.40 1.38
N ASN A 79 10.24 5.20 0.50
CA ASN A 79 10.82 6.50 0.86
C ASN A 79 9.74 7.50 1.35
N MET A 80 8.57 7.51 0.71
CA MET A 80 7.45 8.37 1.10
C MET A 80 6.93 7.97 2.48
N ARG A 81 6.71 6.67 2.72
CA ARG A 81 6.24 6.16 4.02
C ARG A 81 7.25 6.43 5.14
N ARG A 82 8.55 6.29 4.86
CA ARG A 82 9.60 6.71 5.78
C ARG A 82 9.54 8.21 6.08
N GLY A 83 9.31 9.04 5.06
CA GLY A 83 9.09 10.48 5.21
C GLY A 83 7.88 10.78 6.09
N VAL A 84 6.77 10.05 5.90
CA VAL A 84 5.57 10.14 6.75
C VAL A 84 5.90 9.92 8.21
N VAL A 85 6.61 8.83 8.54
CA VAL A 85 6.96 8.51 9.93
C VAL A 85 8.00 9.47 10.50
N LYS A 86 9.08 9.77 9.78
CA LYS A 86 10.18 10.59 10.29
C LYS A 86 9.83 12.07 10.46
N SER A 87 9.00 12.60 9.57
CA SER A 87 8.62 14.01 9.58
C SER A 87 7.18 14.23 10.06
N SER A 88 6.55 13.19 10.61
CA SER A 88 5.16 13.24 11.10
C SER A 88 4.19 13.87 10.09
N ILE A 89 4.22 13.42 8.84
CA ILE A 89 3.40 13.97 7.75
C ILE A 89 2.05 13.24 7.72
N PRO A 90 0.94 13.84 8.16
CA PRO A 90 -0.33 13.12 8.29
C PRO A 90 -1.13 13.11 6.98
N TYR A 91 -0.86 14.00 6.03
CA TYR A 91 -1.66 14.10 4.82
C TYR A 91 -1.06 13.32 3.64
N LEU A 92 -1.89 12.48 3.03
CA LEU A 92 -1.56 11.78 1.79
C LEU A 92 -2.69 11.97 0.78
N PHE A 93 -2.48 12.83 -0.21
CA PHE A 93 -3.43 13.12 -1.28
C PHE A 93 -3.15 12.24 -2.49
N PHE A 94 -4.19 11.63 -3.05
CA PHE A 94 -4.05 10.65 -4.12
C PHE A 94 -4.31 11.25 -5.48
N ILE A 95 -3.41 10.94 -6.41
CA ILE A 95 -3.46 11.38 -7.80
C ILE A 95 -3.33 10.17 -8.70
N THR A 96 -4.04 10.21 -9.82
CA THR A 96 -3.83 9.23 -10.89
C THR A 96 -3.87 9.90 -12.26
N ASN A 97 -3.60 9.14 -13.31
CA ASN A 97 -3.84 9.57 -14.68
C ASN A 97 -5.22 9.05 -15.14
N ARG A 98 -6.06 9.95 -15.66
CA ARG A 98 -7.30 9.61 -16.36
C ARG A 98 -7.27 10.30 -17.72
N ASN A 99 -7.36 9.53 -18.79
CA ASN A 99 -7.39 10.03 -20.17
C ASN A 99 -6.23 10.99 -20.51
N GLY A 100 -5.02 10.67 -20.04
CA GLY A 100 -3.83 11.48 -20.26
C GLY A 100 -3.61 12.61 -19.25
N ILE A 101 -4.58 12.91 -18.39
CA ILE A 101 -4.55 14.05 -17.46
C ILE A 101 -4.33 13.56 -16.03
N ARG A 102 -3.48 14.26 -15.27
CA ARG A 102 -3.32 14.00 -13.83
C ARG A 102 -4.47 14.62 -13.05
N VAL A 103 -5.15 13.80 -12.27
CA VAL A 103 -6.32 14.21 -11.48
C VAL A 103 -6.15 13.83 -10.01
N LEU A 104 -6.59 14.72 -9.12
CA LEU A 104 -6.76 14.51 -7.69
C LEU A 104 -8.05 13.72 -7.44
N THR A 105 -7.96 12.64 -6.68
CA THR A 105 -9.07 11.69 -6.49
C THR A 105 -9.54 11.57 -5.05
N GLY A 106 -8.69 11.89 -4.08
CA GLY A 106 -9.01 11.73 -2.67
C GLY A 106 -7.82 11.93 -1.76
N TYR A 107 -7.98 11.58 -0.48
CA TYR A 107 -6.92 11.67 0.51
C TYR A 107 -7.07 10.63 1.62
N TYR A 108 -5.95 10.37 2.31
CA TYR A 108 -5.89 9.78 3.64
C TYR A 108 -5.35 10.81 4.64
N TYR A 109 -5.98 10.84 5.81
CA TYR A 109 -5.41 11.45 7.02
C TYR A 109 -4.84 10.34 7.89
N ILE A 110 -3.52 10.25 7.92
CA ILE A 110 -2.73 9.21 8.57
C ILE A 110 -2.62 9.51 10.07
N GLN A 111 -2.99 8.53 10.90
CA GLN A 111 -2.81 8.61 12.35
C GLN A 111 -1.95 7.46 12.89
N TRP A 112 -1.73 6.40 12.13
CA TRP A 112 -0.93 5.27 12.63
C TRP A 112 0.10 4.78 11.63
N TYR A 113 1.15 4.19 12.16
CA TYR A 113 2.18 3.47 11.40
C TYR A 113 2.61 2.20 12.13
N ALA A 114 3.08 1.23 11.36
CA ALA A 114 3.75 0.04 11.88
C ALA A 114 4.98 -0.26 11.01
N GLU A 115 5.90 -1.07 11.52
CA GLU A 115 7.01 -1.55 10.70
C GLU A 115 6.46 -2.46 9.58
N GLY A 116 7.08 -2.40 8.40
CA GLY A 116 6.69 -3.25 7.28
C GLY A 116 7.31 -4.65 7.37
N ALA A 117 6.73 -5.61 6.65
CA ALA A 117 7.17 -7.02 6.66
C ALA A 117 8.63 -7.26 6.21
N PHE A 118 9.26 -6.32 5.50
CA PHE A 118 10.68 -6.40 5.14
C PHE A 118 11.53 -5.78 6.26
N ARG A 119 12.29 -6.61 6.98
CA ARG A 119 13.12 -6.19 8.13
C ARG A 119 14.15 -5.12 7.76
N GLY A 120 14.45 -4.24 8.73
CA GLY A 120 15.55 -3.28 8.67
C GLY A 120 15.27 -1.87 9.19
N GLY A 121 14.08 -1.57 9.75
CA GLY A 121 13.75 -0.23 10.26
C GLY A 121 13.65 0.87 9.18
N TRP A 122 13.63 0.45 7.90
CA TRP A 122 13.70 1.33 6.74
C TRP A 122 12.39 1.39 5.95
N ASP A 123 11.44 0.51 6.26
CA ASP A 123 10.16 0.35 5.60
C ASP A 123 9.03 0.30 6.64
N PHE A 124 7.97 1.05 6.38
CA PHE A 124 6.82 1.19 7.26
C PHE A 124 5.55 0.86 6.48
N CYS A 125 4.47 0.54 7.15
CA CYS A 125 3.12 0.69 6.61
C CYS A 125 2.41 1.78 7.41
N ILE A 126 1.47 2.47 6.76
CA ILE A 126 0.72 3.58 7.38
C ILE A 126 -0.77 3.31 7.25
N ALA A 127 -1.53 3.73 8.25
CA ALA A 127 -2.98 3.57 8.32
C ALA A 127 -3.67 4.90 8.58
N ALA A 128 -4.75 5.12 7.85
CA ALA A 128 -5.53 6.33 7.90
C ALA A 128 -6.62 6.24 8.98
N LYS A 129 -6.78 7.33 9.73
CA LYS A 129 -7.97 7.58 10.55
C LYS A 129 -9.16 7.95 9.68
N GLU A 130 -8.90 8.79 8.68
CA GLU A 130 -9.92 9.27 7.76
C GLU A 130 -9.47 9.04 6.33
N LYS A 131 -10.43 8.73 5.47
CA LYS A 131 -10.23 8.67 4.03
C LYS A 131 -11.43 9.31 3.36
N ARG A 132 -11.20 9.97 2.23
CA ARG A 132 -12.25 10.51 1.39
C ARG A 132 -11.83 10.44 -0.06
N PHE A 133 -12.72 9.97 -0.92
CA PHE A 133 -12.54 9.98 -2.38
C PHE A 133 -13.73 10.66 -3.03
N ILE A 134 -13.49 11.30 -4.16
CA ILE A 134 -14.47 12.16 -4.85
C ILE A 134 -14.73 11.64 -6.26
N ASN A 135 -15.87 12.05 -6.82
CA ASN A 135 -16.22 11.85 -8.22
C ASN A 135 -17.15 12.99 -8.67
N PRO A 136 -16.89 13.67 -9.81
CA PRO A 136 -15.74 13.50 -10.69
C PRO A 136 -14.41 13.89 -10.03
N PRO A 137 -13.26 13.31 -10.45
CA PRO A 137 -11.95 13.74 -9.97
C PRO A 137 -11.56 15.09 -10.60
N ILE A 138 -10.67 15.84 -9.95
CA ILE A 138 -10.32 17.22 -10.36
C ILE A 138 -8.93 17.26 -10.97
N SER A 139 -8.78 17.93 -12.12
CA SER A 139 -7.46 18.06 -12.77
C SER A 139 -6.48 18.85 -11.89
N LEU A 140 -5.20 18.47 -11.88
CA LEU A 140 -4.19 19.22 -11.13
C LEU A 140 -3.98 20.64 -11.66
N GLU A 141 -4.22 20.88 -12.94
CA GLU A 141 -4.18 22.23 -13.51
C GLU A 141 -5.29 23.13 -12.95
N GLU A 142 -6.49 22.58 -12.71
CA GLU A 142 -7.56 23.33 -12.04
C GLU A 142 -7.19 23.63 -10.59
N ILE A 143 -6.59 22.67 -9.89
CA ILE A 143 -6.08 22.86 -8.52
C ILE A 143 -5.00 23.95 -8.49
N ASP A 144 -4.07 23.94 -9.45
CA ASP A 144 -3.01 24.95 -9.58
C ASP A 144 -3.60 26.35 -9.81
N ARG A 145 -4.58 26.49 -10.72
CA ARG A 145 -5.29 27.75 -10.95
C ARG A 145 -6.06 28.23 -9.72
N ARG A 146 -6.70 27.32 -8.98
CA ARG A 146 -7.53 27.66 -7.81
C ARG A 146 -6.71 28.15 -6.62
N PHE A 147 -5.56 27.52 -6.38
CA PHE A 147 -4.74 27.76 -5.19
C PHE A 147 -3.42 28.48 -5.46
N GLY A 148 -3.17 28.93 -6.70
CA GLY A 148 -1.90 29.54 -7.09
C GLY A 148 -0.70 28.61 -6.87
N SER A 149 -0.90 27.31 -7.07
CA SER A 149 0.09 26.27 -6.77
C SER A 149 0.76 25.70 -8.04
N THR A 150 1.70 24.77 -7.87
CA THR A 150 2.45 24.13 -8.99
C THR A 150 2.42 22.61 -8.90
N LEU A 151 1.31 22.06 -8.43
CA LEU A 151 1.12 20.62 -8.19
C LEU A 151 1.07 19.81 -9.49
N SER A 152 0.64 20.40 -10.61
CA SER A 152 0.58 19.74 -11.92
C SER A 152 1.97 19.38 -12.50
N GLY A 153 3.04 20.03 -12.00
CA GLY A 153 4.41 19.74 -12.42
C GLY A 153 4.78 18.27 -12.29
N TYR A 154 5.59 17.75 -13.23
CA TYR A 154 5.90 16.34 -13.29
C TYR A 154 6.62 15.83 -12.03
N PHE A 155 6.13 14.72 -11.50
CA PHE A 155 6.81 13.89 -10.49
C PHE A 155 6.45 12.43 -10.72
N ARG A 156 7.38 11.50 -10.45
CA ARG A 156 7.18 10.09 -10.80
C ARG A 156 6.19 9.36 -9.89
N THR A 157 6.42 9.39 -8.58
CA THR A 157 5.68 8.57 -7.60
C THR A 157 5.01 9.38 -6.51
N PHE A 158 5.68 10.40 -5.99
CA PHE A 158 5.12 11.30 -4.99
C PHE A 158 5.80 12.67 -5.02
N LYS A 159 5.14 13.69 -4.47
CA LYS A 159 5.66 15.05 -4.32
C LYS A 159 5.28 15.57 -2.95
N LYS A 160 6.24 16.13 -2.20
CA LYS A 160 5.95 16.78 -0.92
C LYS A 160 5.23 18.11 -1.17
N ILE A 161 4.27 18.45 -0.33
CA ILE A 161 3.51 19.70 -0.41
C ILE A 161 3.48 20.42 0.94
N PRO A 162 3.45 21.76 0.93
CA PRO A 162 3.49 22.57 2.14
C PRO A 162 2.16 22.53 2.89
N HIS A 163 2.20 23.02 4.13
CA HIS A 163 1.08 23.00 5.07
C HIS A 163 -0.16 23.72 4.55
N GLU A 164 0.01 24.91 3.98
CA GLU A 164 -1.07 25.76 3.49
C GLU A 164 -1.89 25.05 2.42
N ILE A 165 -1.19 24.45 1.44
CA ILE A 165 -1.79 23.64 0.38
C ILE A 165 -2.50 22.40 0.95
N CYS A 166 -1.98 21.77 2.01
CA CYS A 166 -2.65 20.63 2.63
C CYS A 166 -4.01 21.01 3.21
N LEU A 167 -4.09 22.15 3.89
CA LEU A 167 -5.34 22.63 4.46
C LEU A 167 -6.36 22.97 3.36
N GLU A 168 -5.93 23.66 2.31
CA GLU A 168 -6.78 24.00 1.16
C GLU A 168 -7.29 22.75 0.43
N LEU A 169 -6.42 21.79 0.15
CA LEU A 169 -6.80 20.54 -0.50
C LEU A 169 -7.76 19.72 0.37
N LYS A 170 -7.50 19.62 1.69
CA LYS A 170 -8.37 18.87 2.60
C LYS A 170 -9.76 19.53 2.66
N ALA A 171 -9.82 20.84 2.90
CA ALA A 171 -11.08 21.58 2.98
C ALA A 171 -11.87 21.48 1.67
N PHE A 172 -11.18 21.61 0.54
CA PHE A 172 -11.78 21.44 -0.78
C PHE A 172 -12.36 20.04 -0.96
N LEU A 173 -11.60 18.98 -0.70
CA LEU A 173 -12.08 17.59 -0.81
C LEU A 173 -13.22 17.30 0.18
N ASP A 174 -13.18 17.84 1.39
CA ASP A 174 -14.23 17.70 2.40
C ASP A 174 -15.55 18.36 2.00
N SER A 175 -15.48 19.44 1.21
CA SER A 175 -16.67 20.09 0.65
C SER A 175 -17.32 19.32 -0.51
N GLN A 176 -16.58 18.39 -1.15
CA GLN A 176 -17.10 17.57 -2.24
C GLN A 176 -17.91 16.40 -1.69
N LYS A 177 -18.88 15.89 -2.46
CA LYS A 177 -19.59 14.65 -2.10
C LYS A 177 -18.59 13.50 -1.90
N ASP A 178 -18.76 12.75 -0.81
CA ASP A 178 -17.94 11.56 -0.54
C ASP A 178 -18.41 10.37 -1.40
N PHE A 179 -17.49 9.83 -2.19
CA PHE A 179 -17.68 8.66 -3.06
C PHE A 179 -16.85 7.45 -2.60
N THR A 180 -16.28 7.47 -1.40
CA THR A 180 -15.43 6.38 -0.88
C THR A 180 -16.10 5.01 -0.96
N SER A 181 -17.39 4.90 -0.61
CA SER A 181 -18.13 3.63 -0.71
C SER A 181 -18.27 3.15 -2.16
N ALA A 182 -18.52 4.06 -3.10
CA ALA A 182 -18.59 3.71 -4.52
C ALA A 182 -17.24 3.22 -5.07
N TYR A 183 -16.11 3.77 -4.57
CA TYR A 183 -14.79 3.24 -4.90
C TYR A 183 -14.58 1.82 -4.38
N LEU A 184 -15.05 1.49 -3.16
CA LEU A 184 -14.98 0.14 -2.60
C LEU A 184 -15.84 -0.85 -3.39
N GLU A 185 -17.05 -0.46 -3.77
CA GLU A 185 -17.95 -1.26 -4.61
C GLU A 185 -17.34 -1.54 -5.98
N GLU A 186 -16.71 -0.53 -6.59
CA GLU A 186 -16.07 -0.69 -7.89
C GLU A 186 -14.83 -1.59 -7.81
N ILE A 187 -14.02 -1.48 -6.75
CA ILE A 187 -12.94 -2.43 -6.48
C ILE A 187 -13.49 -3.86 -6.38
N ASP A 188 -14.56 -4.10 -5.62
CA ASP A 188 -15.17 -5.44 -5.53
C ASP A 188 -15.70 -5.94 -6.88
N ARG A 189 -16.30 -5.06 -7.69
CA ARG A 189 -16.77 -5.42 -9.04
C ARG A 189 -15.61 -5.91 -9.91
N LEU A 190 -14.47 -5.20 -9.90
CA LEU A 190 -13.26 -5.57 -10.65
C LEU A 190 -12.61 -6.85 -10.11
N GLU A 191 -12.58 -7.04 -8.79
CA GLU A 191 -12.11 -8.28 -8.19
C GLU A 191 -12.97 -9.49 -8.59
N ARG A 192 -14.31 -9.33 -8.61
CA ARG A 192 -15.23 -10.37 -9.09
C ARG A 192 -15.07 -10.64 -10.58
N PHE A 193 -14.76 -9.61 -11.37
CA PHE A 193 -14.39 -9.78 -12.78
C PHE A 193 -13.15 -10.67 -12.92
N ASN A 194 -12.06 -10.36 -12.21
CA ASN A 194 -10.86 -11.20 -12.22
C ASN A 194 -11.16 -12.64 -11.75
N LEU A 195 -11.94 -12.80 -10.68
CA LEU A 195 -12.29 -14.11 -10.14
C LEU A 195 -13.04 -14.98 -11.17
N ARG A 196 -13.95 -14.37 -11.94
CA ARG A 196 -14.72 -15.05 -13.00
C ARG A 196 -13.83 -15.52 -14.16
N TYR A 197 -12.81 -14.75 -14.53
CA TYR A 197 -12.02 -14.99 -15.74
C TYR A 197 -10.61 -15.52 -15.49
N GLY A 198 -10.15 -15.57 -14.24
CA GLY A 198 -8.79 -15.95 -13.89
C GLY A 198 -8.66 -16.61 -12.52
N GLU A 199 -9.75 -17.14 -11.94
CA GLU A 199 -9.82 -17.92 -10.68
C GLU A 199 -9.38 -17.19 -9.40
N TYR A 200 -8.86 -15.98 -9.51
CA TYR A 200 -8.32 -15.17 -8.43
C TYR A 200 -8.86 -13.75 -8.53
N ARG A 201 -9.13 -13.11 -7.39
CA ARG A 201 -9.41 -11.67 -7.34
C ARG A 201 -8.19 -10.85 -7.72
N TYR A 202 -7.01 -11.38 -7.40
CA TYR A 202 -5.72 -10.78 -7.71
C TYR A 202 -4.79 -11.83 -8.32
N ILE A 203 -4.73 -11.86 -9.65
CA ILE A 203 -4.02 -12.88 -10.42
C ILE A 203 -2.53 -12.95 -10.05
N GLY A 204 -1.83 -11.80 -10.00
CA GLY A 204 -0.41 -11.77 -9.65
C GLY A 204 -0.09 -12.26 -8.22
N TRP A 205 -1.06 -12.18 -7.32
CA TRP A 205 -0.93 -12.64 -5.93
C TRP A 205 -1.50 -14.04 -5.70
N LYS A 206 -2.15 -14.65 -6.71
CA LYS A 206 -2.95 -15.88 -6.55
C LYS A 206 -3.92 -15.81 -5.35
N GLN A 207 -4.50 -14.64 -5.12
CA GLN A 207 -5.37 -14.37 -3.98
C GLN A 207 -6.84 -14.49 -4.39
N LYS A 208 -7.60 -15.34 -3.69
CA LYS A 208 -9.04 -15.55 -3.92
C LYS A 208 -9.93 -14.64 -3.09
N ASP A 209 -9.44 -14.23 -1.92
CA ASP A 209 -10.17 -13.37 -0.99
C ASP A 209 -9.86 -11.89 -1.20
N LYS A 210 -10.71 -11.03 -0.63
CA LYS A 210 -10.51 -9.58 -0.62
C LYS A 210 -9.38 -9.21 0.34
N PHE A 211 -8.84 -8.00 0.20
CA PHE A 211 -8.05 -7.44 1.30
C PHE A 211 -8.95 -7.16 2.50
N SER A 212 -8.50 -7.59 3.68
CA SER A 212 -9.22 -7.40 4.93
C SER A 212 -8.24 -7.31 6.10
N TRP A 213 -8.74 -6.94 7.28
CA TRP A 213 -7.93 -6.93 8.49
C TRP A 213 -7.56 -8.34 8.96
N GLU A 214 -8.37 -9.35 8.67
CA GLU A 214 -8.04 -10.76 8.91
C GLU A 214 -6.85 -11.16 8.04
N TYR A 215 -6.87 -10.79 6.75
CA TYR A 215 -5.75 -11.06 5.84
C TYR A 215 -4.48 -10.28 6.20
N ALA A 216 -4.63 -9.05 6.70
CA ALA A 216 -3.53 -8.21 7.18
C ALA A 216 -2.80 -8.78 8.41
N ARG A 217 -3.44 -9.67 9.17
CA ARG A 217 -2.86 -10.28 10.38
C ARG A 217 -1.51 -10.93 10.08
N ASP A 218 -1.42 -11.69 9.00
CA ASP A 218 -0.17 -12.36 8.58
C ASP A 218 0.95 -11.34 8.31
N TYR A 219 0.61 -10.21 7.69
CA TYR A 219 1.55 -9.14 7.32
C TYR A 219 2.13 -8.41 8.53
N LEU A 220 1.37 -8.33 9.62
CA LEU A 220 1.75 -7.59 10.83
C LEU A 220 2.32 -8.50 11.93
N ASN A 221 1.93 -9.78 11.98
CA ASN A 221 2.32 -10.71 13.05
C ASN A 221 3.76 -11.23 12.96
N ARG A 222 4.39 -11.24 11.77
CA ARG A 222 5.76 -11.77 11.59
C ARG A 222 6.84 -11.00 12.38
N HIS A 223 6.49 -9.85 12.96
CA HIS A 223 7.34 -9.08 13.87
C HIS A 223 7.49 -9.72 15.26
N PHE A 224 6.56 -10.59 15.69
CA PHE A 224 6.51 -11.07 17.07
C PHE A 224 7.16 -12.44 17.32
N GLN A 225 7.46 -13.21 16.27
CA GLN A 225 7.70 -14.66 16.45
C GLN A 225 9.12 -15.15 16.18
N ASP A 226 10.03 -14.37 15.57
CA ASP A 226 11.32 -14.95 15.19
C ASP A 226 12.48 -13.96 15.14
N SER A 227 13.21 -13.79 16.25
CA SER A 227 14.44 -13.00 16.29
C SER A 227 15.59 -13.61 15.46
N SER A 228 15.46 -14.85 14.96
CA SER A 228 16.50 -15.59 14.26
C SER A 228 16.44 -15.51 12.73
N LEU A 229 15.34 -14.99 12.15
CA LEU A 229 15.28 -14.68 10.73
C LEU A 229 16.21 -13.51 10.39
N GLN A 230 17.35 -13.88 9.82
CA GLN A 230 18.46 -13.04 9.37
C GLN A 230 17.99 -11.76 8.67
N ALA A 231 18.70 -10.67 8.94
CA ALA A 231 18.49 -9.36 8.34
C ALA A 231 18.26 -9.49 6.82
N ALA A 232 17.10 -9.05 6.34
CA ALA A 232 16.85 -8.95 4.91
C ALA A 232 18.03 -8.19 4.27
N PRO A 233 18.59 -8.66 3.15
CA PRO A 233 19.73 -8.01 2.51
C PRO A 233 19.43 -6.53 2.25
N LYS A 234 20.49 -5.70 2.33
CA LYS A 234 20.45 -4.25 2.06
C LYS A 234 19.56 -3.96 0.85
N ARG A 235 18.38 -3.38 1.11
CA ARG A 235 17.42 -2.87 0.11
C ARG A 235 17.12 -3.85 -1.03
N ALA A 236 16.20 -4.79 -0.80
CA ALA A 236 15.64 -5.63 -1.87
C ALA A 236 15.19 -4.77 -3.06
N LYS A 237 15.66 -5.11 -4.27
CA LYS A 237 15.23 -4.44 -5.50
C LYS A 237 13.72 -4.67 -5.67
N ASN A 238 12.96 -3.62 -5.96
CA ASN A 238 11.52 -3.70 -6.21
C ASN A 238 11.19 -3.91 -7.71
N SER A 239 12.18 -4.28 -8.50
CA SER A 239 12.06 -4.52 -9.93
C SER A 239 13.13 -5.50 -10.38
N ASN A 240 12.76 -6.38 -11.31
CA ASN A 240 13.66 -7.26 -12.05
C ASN A 240 13.41 -6.99 -13.55
N PRO A 241 14.44 -6.80 -14.40
CA PRO A 241 14.25 -6.68 -15.85
C PRO A 241 13.34 -7.76 -16.46
N GLU A 242 13.42 -9.00 -15.96
CA GLU A 242 12.60 -10.11 -16.44
C GLU A 242 11.27 -10.25 -15.69
N ASN A 243 11.02 -9.41 -14.67
CA ASN A 243 9.88 -9.51 -13.76
C ASN A 243 9.76 -10.89 -13.08
N LYS A 244 10.85 -11.67 -13.01
CA LYS A 244 10.88 -13.01 -12.40
C LYS A 244 11.34 -12.96 -10.95
N TRP A 245 10.63 -13.69 -10.09
CA TRP A 245 10.92 -13.80 -8.67
C TRP A 245 10.90 -15.25 -8.24
N ILE A 246 11.86 -15.63 -7.40
CA ILE A 246 11.92 -16.95 -6.75
C ILE A 246 11.68 -16.81 -5.26
N CYS A 247 10.91 -17.73 -4.69
CA CYS A 247 10.65 -17.79 -3.25
C CYS A 247 11.69 -18.66 -2.55
N SER A 248 12.42 -18.11 -1.57
CA SER A 248 13.40 -18.87 -0.80
C SER A 248 12.80 -19.93 0.14
N ALA A 249 11.48 -19.92 0.36
CA ALA A 249 10.81 -20.88 1.25
C ALA A 249 10.22 -22.09 0.51
N CYS A 250 9.67 -21.90 -0.70
CA CYS A 250 9.08 -23.00 -1.48
C CYS A 250 9.76 -23.26 -2.83
N ASN A 251 10.79 -22.48 -3.18
CA ASN A 251 11.55 -22.56 -4.42
C ASN A 251 10.73 -22.32 -5.72
N ASN A 252 9.46 -21.95 -5.62
CA ASN A 252 8.64 -21.62 -6.78
C ASN A 252 9.05 -20.27 -7.38
N THR A 253 9.00 -20.22 -8.72
CA THR A 253 9.27 -19.01 -9.52
C THR A 253 7.97 -18.50 -10.13
N PHE A 254 7.78 -17.17 -10.14
CA PHE A 254 6.63 -16.55 -10.80
C PHE A 254 7.01 -15.20 -11.43
N ILE A 255 6.13 -14.72 -12.32
CA ILE A 255 6.29 -13.46 -13.04
C ILE A 255 5.38 -12.41 -12.43
N ASN A 256 5.95 -11.30 -11.96
CA ASN A 256 5.22 -10.12 -11.51
C ASN A 256 6.09 -8.87 -11.69
N LYS A 257 5.51 -7.76 -12.14
CA LYS A 257 6.27 -6.55 -12.46
C LYS A 257 6.96 -5.92 -11.25
N SER A 258 6.38 -6.06 -10.07
CA SER A 258 6.91 -5.52 -8.81
C SER A 258 7.19 -6.63 -7.81
N LEU A 259 8.08 -6.39 -6.86
CA LEU A 259 8.28 -7.32 -5.75
C LEU A 259 7.01 -7.39 -4.89
N LEU A 260 6.48 -8.59 -4.70
CA LEU A 260 5.39 -8.82 -3.76
C LEU A 260 5.94 -8.99 -2.34
N ARG A 261 5.15 -8.58 -1.34
CA ARG A 261 5.48 -8.85 0.07
C ARG A 261 5.33 -10.32 0.44
N ARG A 262 4.40 -11.01 -0.20
CA ARG A 262 3.97 -12.39 0.09
C ARG A 262 4.21 -13.26 -1.13
N CYS A 263 4.76 -14.45 -0.93
CA CYS A 263 4.82 -15.46 -1.99
C CYS A 263 3.39 -15.87 -2.39
N PRO A 264 3.03 -15.83 -3.68
CA PRO A 264 1.72 -16.27 -4.16
C PRO A 264 1.43 -17.76 -3.93
N ASP A 265 2.47 -18.60 -3.83
CA ASP A 265 2.31 -20.06 -3.77
C ASP A 265 2.26 -20.60 -2.34
N CYS A 266 3.26 -20.27 -1.50
CA CYS A 266 3.31 -20.76 -0.12
C CYS A 266 2.82 -19.75 0.93
N GLY A 267 2.49 -18.52 0.51
CA GLY A 267 2.01 -17.49 1.42
C GLY A 267 3.07 -16.90 2.35
N GLU A 268 4.33 -17.32 2.25
CA GLU A 268 5.42 -16.79 3.08
C GLU A 268 5.77 -15.34 2.70
N LEU A 269 5.83 -14.47 3.69
CA LEU A 269 6.25 -13.07 3.56
C LEU A 269 7.76 -12.89 3.45
N ALA A 270 8.21 -11.89 2.70
CA ALA A 270 9.59 -11.45 2.61
C ALA A 270 10.62 -12.51 2.16
N THR A 271 10.17 -13.53 1.44
CA THR A 271 11.00 -14.64 0.92
C THR A 271 11.36 -14.48 -0.56
N LEU A 272 10.85 -13.43 -1.21
CA LEU A 272 10.93 -13.25 -2.65
C LEU A 272 12.22 -12.53 -3.06
N GLN A 273 12.96 -13.14 -3.98
CA GLN A 273 14.24 -12.66 -4.48
C GLN A 273 14.21 -12.58 -6.02
N PRO A 274 14.91 -11.62 -6.64
CA PRO A 274 15.02 -11.59 -8.09
C PRO A 274 15.78 -12.83 -8.58
N VAL A 275 15.30 -13.45 -9.65
CA VAL A 275 16.07 -14.47 -10.36
C VAL A 275 17.19 -13.74 -11.10
N ASN A 276 18.45 -13.97 -10.71
CA ASN A 276 19.62 -13.50 -11.44
C ASN A 276 19.97 -14.54 -12.51
N ASN A 277 19.99 -14.15 -13.78
CA ASN A 277 20.54 -14.98 -14.84
C ASN A 277 22.05 -14.77 -14.93
N ASP A 278 22.80 -15.11 -13.88
CA ASP A 278 24.27 -15.12 -13.91
C ASP A 278 24.79 -16.47 -14.43
N GLY A 279 24.26 -16.93 -15.58
CA GLY A 279 24.50 -18.30 -16.07
C GLY A 279 24.43 -18.50 -17.58
N ALA A 280 24.67 -17.46 -18.37
CA ALA A 280 24.87 -17.59 -19.81
C ALA A 280 26.14 -16.83 -20.23
N GLY A 281 27.30 -17.42 -19.95
CA GLY A 281 28.58 -16.92 -20.45
C GLY A 281 29.77 -17.48 -19.69
N GLY A 282 30.35 -18.57 -20.20
CA GLY A 282 31.75 -18.90 -19.94
C GLY A 282 32.08 -20.36 -19.60
N ASP A 283 31.62 -21.33 -20.39
CA ASP A 283 32.48 -22.47 -20.73
C ASP A 283 33.12 -22.15 -22.09
N LEU A 284 34.38 -21.74 -22.08
CA LEU A 284 35.42 -21.98 -23.08
C LEU A 284 36.78 -21.93 -22.38
#